data_AF-A0A914PK99-F1
#
_entry.id   AF-A0A914PK99-F1
#
_cell.length_a   1.000
_cell.length_b   1.000
_cell.length_c   1.000
_cell.angle_alpha   90.00
_cell.angle_beta   90.00
_cell.angle_gamma   90.00
#
_symmetry.space_group_name_H-M   'P 1'
#
loop_
_entity.id
_entity.type
_entity.pdbx_description
1 polymer ?
#
loop_
_entity_poly.entity_id
_entity_poly.type
_entity_poly.pdbx_seq_one_letter_code
_entity_poly.pdbx_strand_id
1 'polypeptide(L)'
;MKRKRNKQEPGPSYKMPKRKSNKQESGPSYKVPCTFSIVAAPVPGLYGHEISMTFINQTFHIRLNELIDVETQEKEFYFLWNTFISERSNRRIGILAMYNTLLSFIHQKYDEIKKRNLKSVWNIFVLYFKNLKILTEEQFFTLVFYRGNFDGKWFGYKTQ
;
A
#
# COMPACT_ATOMS: atom_id res chain seq x y z
N MET A 1 -31.15 -44.49 -19.85
CA MET A 1 -30.33 -43.67 -20.78
C MET A 1 -28.86 -43.70 -20.36
N LYS A 2 -27.98 -44.32 -21.14
CA LYS A 2 -26.54 -44.45 -20.84
C LYS A 2 -25.76 -43.29 -21.49
N ARG A 3 -25.12 -42.43 -20.69
CA ARG A 3 -24.29 -41.31 -21.16
C ARG A 3 -22.89 -41.82 -21.55
N LYS A 4 -22.51 -41.66 -22.83
CA LYS A 4 -21.17 -41.94 -23.37
C LYS A 4 -20.18 -40.88 -22.83
N ARG A 5 -19.05 -41.32 -22.25
CA ARG A 5 -17.92 -40.46 -21.88
C ARG A 5 -17.05 -40.21 -23.12
N ASN A 6 -16.85 -38.95 -23.48
CA ASN A 6 -15.87 -38.53 -24.48
C ASN A 6 -14.46 -38.63 -23.88
N LYS A 7 -13.56 -39.35 -24.57
CA LYS A 7 -12.13 -39.38 -24.29
C LYS A 7 -11.50 -38.09 -24.79
N GLN A 8 -10.82 -37.36 -23.90
CA GLN A 8 -9.97 -36.24 -24.26
C GLN A 8 -8.65 -36.75 -24.84
N GLU A 9 -8.25 -36.20 -25.98
CA GLU A 9 -6.97 -36.46 -26.61
C GLU A 9 -5.82 -35.70 -25.89
N PRO A 10 -4.61 -36.28 -25.82
CA PRO A 10 -3.46 -35.63 -25.22
C PRO A 10 -2.98 -34.46 -26.08
N GLY A 11 -2.90 -33.27 -25.46
CA GLY A 11 -2.41 -32.06 -26.11
C GLY A 11 -0.91 -32.12 -26.47
N PRO A 12 -0.47 -31.27 -27.41
CA PRO A 12 0.89 -31.29 -27.94
C PRO A 12 1.95 -30.96 -26.87
N SER A 13 3.02 -31.76 -26.87
CA SER A 13 4.19 -31.59 -26.02
C SER A 13 5.18 -30.60 -26.64
N TYR A 14 5.30 -29.41 -26.06
CA TYR A 14 6.26 -28.41 -26.51
C TYR A 14 7.62 -28.61 -25.81
N LYS A 15 8.65 -28.92 -26.60
CA LYS A 15 10.05 -28.95 -26.12
C LYS A 15 10.57 -27.52 -26.01
N MET A 16 10.94 -27.11 -24.80
CA MET A 16 11.55 -25.81 -24.52
C MET A 16 12.97 -25.73 -25.10
N PRO A 17 13.32 -24.65 -25.83
CA PRO A 17 14.66 -24.46 -26.38
C PRO A 17 15.69 -24.18 -25.27
N LYS A 18 16.84 -24.87 -25.35
CA LYS A 18 17.95 -24.68 -24.42
C LYS A 18 18.59 -23.30 -24.61
N ARG A 19 18.54 -22.49 -23.56
CA ARG A 19 19.12 -21.13 -23.49
C ARG A 19 20.65 -21.25 -23.48
N LYS A 20 21.34 -20.72 -24.50
CA LYS A 20 22.80 -20.57 -24.50
C LYS A 20 23.18 -19.48 -23.50
N SER A 21 24.07 -19.79 -22.56
CA SER A 21 24.62 -18.85 -21.58
C SER A 21 25.61 -17.92 -22.28
N ASN A 22 25.26 -16.64 -22.43
CA ASN A 22 26.22 -15.62 -22.83
C ASN A 22 27.15 -15.32 -21.65
N LYS A 23 28.44 -15.51 -21.89
CA LYS A 23 29.53 -15.07 -21.01
C LYS A 23 29.45 -13.54 -20.93
N GLN A 24 29.16 -13.03 -19.74
CA GLN A 24 29.11 -11.59 -19.45
C GLN A 24 30.55 -11.08 -19.33
N GLU A 25 30.96 -10.25 -20.28
CA GLU A 25 32.22 -9.51 -20.20
C GLU A 25 32.09 -8.43 -19.12
N SER A 26 32.98 -8.48 -18.13
CA SER A 26 33.07 -7.55 -17.01
C SER A 26 33.67 -6.22 -17.49
N GLY A 27 32.81 -5.23 -17.72
CA GLY A 27 33.22 -3.85 -17.93
C GLY A 27 33.84 -3.22 -16.66
N PRO A 28 34.62 -2.14 -16.79
CA PRO A 28 35.27 -1.48 -15.67
C PRO A 28 34.25 -0.91 -14.68
N SER A 29 34.35 -1.38 -13.43
CA SER A 29 33.51 -0.95 -12.31
C SER A 29 33.92 0.44 -11.84
N TYR A 30 33.21 1.47 -12.29
CA TYR A 30 33.30 2.80 -11.69
C TYR A 30 32.56 2.79 -10.35
N LYS A 31 33.33 2.73 -9.26
CA LYS A 31 32.83 2.96 -7.90
C LYS A 31 32.45 4.43 -7.79
N VAL A 32 31.16 4.74 -7.95
CA VAL A 32 30.62 6.05 -7.56
C VAL A 32 30.67 6.10 -6.03
N PRO A 33 31.47 6.98 -5.40
CA PRO A 33 31.43 7.14 -3.96
C PRO A 33 30.07 7.74 -3.62
N CYS A 34 29.18 6.87 -3.13
CA CYS A 34 27.87 7.27 -2.67
C CYS A 34 28.02 7.90 -1.29
N THR A 35 28.40 9.18 -1.25
CA THR A 35 28.39 9.97 -0.02
C THR A 35 26.95 10.39 0.28
N PHE A 36 26.10 9.42 0.66
CA PHE A 36 24.97 9.76 1.49
C PHE A 36 25.53 10.16 2.85
N SER A 37 25.56 11.47 3.12
CA SER A 37 25.72 11.95 4.48
C SER A 37 24.45 11.53 5.21
N ILE A 38 24.48 10.33 5.80
CA ILE A 38 23.50 9.90 6.79
C ILE A 38 23.69 10.88 7.93
N VAL A 39 22.86 11.93 7.95
CA VAL A 39 22.68 12.76 9.14
C VAL A 39 22.39 11.76 10.24
N ALA A 40 23.34 11.65 11.18
CA ALA A 40 23.34 10.61 12.19
C ALA A 40 21.94 10.47 12.78
N ALA A 41 21.40 9.25 12.75
CA ALA A 41 20.19 8.96 13.50
C ALA A 41 20.44 9.41 14.96
N PRO A 42 19.51 10.16 15.57
CA PRO A 42 19.75 10.74 16.89
C PRO A 42 20.15 9.65 17.89
N VAL A 43 21.21 9.94 18.64
CA VAL A 43 21.84 9.02 19.58
C VAL A 43 20.80 8.53 20.61
N PRO A 44 20.63 7.20 20.76
CA PRO A 44 19.70 6.63 21.73
C PRO A 44 20.28 6.78 23.14
N GLY A 45 20.02 7.94 23.75
CA GLY A 45 20.43 8.27 25.11
C GLY A 45 19.72 9.48 25.72
N LEU A 46 18.91 10.21 24.94
CA LEU A 46 18.13 11.40 25.38
C LEU A 46 16.61 11.14 25.42
N TYR A 47 16.17 9.89 25.33
CA TYR A 47 14.75 9.51 25.34
C TYR A 47 14.15 9.43 26.75
N GLY A 48 14.28 10.50 27.53
CA GLY A 48 13.45 10.77 28.71
C GLY A 48 12.21 11.61 28.39
N HIS A 49 12.16 12.23 27.21
CA HIS A 49 11.01 12.99 26.73
C HIS A 49 10.32 12.24 25.60
N GLU A 50 8.99 12.15 25.69
CA GLU A 50 8.13 11.75 24.59
C GLU A 50 8.62 12.44 23.31
N ILE A 51 9.07 11.67 22.32
CA ILE A 51 9.39 12.22 21.01
C ILE A 51 8.14 12.96 20.58
N SER A 52 8.26 14.29 20.49
CA SER A 52 7.14 15.15 20.19
C SER A 52 6.51 14.66 18.89
N MET A 53 5.24 14.27 18.94
CA MET A 53 4.47 13.82 17.78
C MET A 53 4.58 14.83 16.62
N THR A 54 4.67 16.11 16.96
CA THR A 54 4.96 17.22 16.07
C THR A 54 6.29 17.06 15.32
N PHE A 55 7.37 16.64 16.00
CA PHE A 55 8.67 16.40 15.37
C PHE A 55 8.62 15.23 14.37
N ILE A 56 7.91 14.15 14.72
CA ILE A 56 7.71 13.00 13.85
C ILE A 56 6.95 13.41 12.58
N ASN A 57 5.83 14.12 12.75
CA ASN A 57 5.02 14.60 11.63
C ASN A 57 5.78 15.59 10.73
N GLN A 58 6.57 16.49 11.31
CA GLN A 58 7.44 17.42 10.56
C GLN A 58 8.49 16.65 9.75
N THR A 59 9.14 15.67 10.37
CA THR A 59 10.15 14.84 9.69
C THR A 59 9.53 14.10 8.53
N PHE A 60 8.35 13.49 8.71
CA PHE A 60 7.62 12.85 7.61
C PHE A 60 7.29 13.84 6.50
N HIS A 61 6.76 15.02 6.84
CA HIS A 61 6.43 16.04 5.84
C HIS A 61 7.65 16.45 5.00
N ILE A 62 8.81 16.66 5.63
CA ILE A 62 10.03 17.03 4.92
C ILE A 62 10.45 15.91 3.97
N ARG A 63 10.57 14.67 4.48
CA ARG A 63 11.01 13.52 3.69
C ARG A 63 10.09 13.21 2.52
N LEU A 64 8.79 13.36 2.70
CA LEU A 64 7.82 13.07 1.66
C LEU A 64 7.86 14.12 0.53
N ASN A 65 8.20 15.37 0.86
CA ASN A 65 8.39 16.43 -0.13
C ASN A 65 9.71 16.32 -0.91
N GLU A 66 10.73 15.65 -0.37
CA GLU A 66 11.98 15.35 -1.08
C GLU A 66 11.79 14.38 -2.27
N LEU A 67 10.68 13.63 -2.32
CA LEU A 67 10.38 12.68 -3.41
C LEU A 67 9.85 13.41 -4.64
N ILE A 68 10.68 13.60 -5.67
CA ILE A 68 10.31 14.33 -6.89
C ILE A 68 9.39 13.57 -7.85
N ASP A 69 9.36 12.24 -7.71
CA ASP A 69 8.67 11.29 -8.58
C ASP A 69 7.25 10.94 -8.11
N VAL A 70 6.89 11.36 -6.89
CA VAL A 70 5.58 11.10 -6.28
C VAL A 70 4.62 12.26 -6.56
N GLU A 71 3.41 11.94 -6.99
CA GLU A 71 2.39 12.95 -7.29
C GLU A 71 1.92 13.67 -6.01
N THR A 72 1.53 14.95 -6.13
CA THR A 72 1.09 15.76 -4.99
C THR A 72 -0.06 15.12 -4.21
N GLN A 73 -1.03 14.47 -4.89
CA GLN A 73 -2.14 13.79 -4.24
C GLN A 73 -1.69 12.59 -3.41
N GLU A 74 -0.74 11.81 -3.93
CA GLU A 74 -0.16 10.70 -3.19
C GLU A 74 0.58 11.21 -1.95
N LYS A 75 1.33 12.32 -2.09
CA LYS A 75 2.02 12.92 -0.94
C LYS A 75 1.06 13.36 0.16
N GLU A 76 0.00 14.06 -0.21
CA GLU A 76 -1.04 14.50 0.73
C GLU A 76 -1.71 13.31 1.44
N PHE A 77 -2.03 12.25 0.69
CA PHE A 77 -2.62 11.04 1.24
C PHE A 77 -1.67 10.35 2.22
N TYR A 78 -0.40 10.15 1.84
CA TYR A 78 0.58 9.50 2.71
C TYR A 78 0.88 10.33 3.96
N PHE A 79 0.86 11.66 3.85
CA PHE A 79 0.96 12.53 5.03
C PHE A 79 -0.23 12.33 5.98
N LEU A 80 -1.46 12.27 5.45
CA LEU A 80 -2.67 12.02 6.22
C LEU A 80 -2.64 10.65 6.91
N TRP A 81 -2.22 9.61 6.18
CA TRP A 81 -2.04 8.26 6.70
C TRP A 81 -0.97 8.20 7.79
N ASN A 82 0.21 8.76 7.55
CA ASN A 82 1.33 8.75 8.50
C ASN A 82 1.00 9.49 9.79
N THR A 83 0.26 10.60 9.69
CA THR A 83 -0.24 11.33 10.85
C THR A 83 -1.17 10.45 11.67
N PHE A 84 -2.13 9.78 11.02
CA PHE A 84 -3.08 8.89 11.69
C PHE A 84 -2.42 7.71 12.41
N ILE A 85 -1.51 6.98 11.75
CA ILE A 85 -0.87 5.80 12.35
C ILE A 85 0.15 6.15 13.44
N SER A 86 0.66 7.39 13.44
CA SER A 86 1.60 7.85 14.45
C SER A 86 0.89 8.13 15.79
N GLU A 87 -0.43 8.34 15.78
CA GLU A 87 -1.22 8.54 17.00
C GLU A 87 -1.20 7.26 17.86
N ARG A 88 -0.97 7.45 19.17
CA ARG A 88 -0.81 6.34 20.11
C ARG A 88 -2.03 5.42 20.16
N SER A 89 -3.23 5.97 19.98
CA SER A 89 -4.50 5.23 19.89
C SER A 89 -4.58 4.28 18.69
N ASN A 90 -3.92 4.64 17.58
CA ASN A 90 -4.00 3.94 16.30
C ASN A 90 -2.79 3.05 16.02
N ARG A 91 -1.78 3.09 16.89
CA ARG A 91 -0.49 2.39 16.76
C ARG A 91 -0.57 0.87 16.97
N ARG A 92 -1.66 0.22 16.59
CA ARG A 92 -1.77 -1.24 16.59
C ARG A 92 -1.04 -1.79 15.35
N ILE A 93 0.28 -1.99 15.48
CA ILE A 93 1.21 -2.32 14.39
C ILE A 93 1.20 -3.82 13.99
N GLY A 94 0.05 -4.50 14.10
CA GLY A 94 -0.05 -5.89 13.68
C GLY A 94 -0.61 -6.02 12.27
N ILE A 95 -0.04 -6.89 11.43
CA ILE A 95 -0.69 -7.35 10.18
C ILE A 95 -2.13 -7.83 10.48
N LEU A 96 -2.31 -8.51 11.62
CA LEU A 96 -3.60 -8.99 12.11
C LEU A 96 -4.61 -7.88 12.42
N ALA A 97 -4.14 -6.65 12.70
CA ALA A 97 -4.98 -5.50 12.98
C ALA A 97 -5.16 -4.58 11.76
N MET A 98 -4.51 -4.87 10.62
CA MET A 98 -4.46 -3.96 9.48
C MET A 98 -5.86 -3.60 8.95
N TYR A 99 -6.77 -4.58 8.84
CA TYR A 99 -8.14 -4.32 8.42
C TYR A 99 -8.85 -3.32 9.35
N ASN A 100 -8.75 -3.52 10.66
CA ASN A 100 -9.37 -2.62 11.64
C ASN A 100 -8.72 -1.23 11.59
N THR A 101 -7.39 -1.15 11.42
CA THR A 101 -6.67 0.12 11.28
C THR A 101 -7.11 0.88 10.03
N LEU A 102 -7.22 0.21 8.89
CA LEU A 102 -7.72 0.80 7.64
C LEU A 102 -9.18 1.23 7.76
N LEU A 103 -10.02 0.44 8.42
CA LEU A 103 -11.42 0.75 8.66
C LEU A 103 -11.58 1.97 9.59
N SER A 104 -10.79 2.05 10.66
CA SER A 104 -10.76 3.21 11.55
C SER A 104 -10.23 4.46 10.85
N PHE A 105 -9.19 4.32 10.01
CA PHE A 105 -8.66 5.42 9.22
C PHE A 105 -9.72 5.99 8.28
N ILE A 106 -10.34 5.14 7.46
CA ILE A 106 -11.35 5.63 6.52
C ILE A 106 -12.57 6.17 7.26
N HIS A 107 -12.97 5.60 8.40
CA HIS A 107 -14.06 6.15 9.21
C HIS A 107 -13.78 7.58 9.69
N GLN A 108 -12.58 7.86 10.19
CA GLN A 108 -12.22 9.17 10.75
C GLN A 108 -11.83 10.20 9.69
N LYS A 109 -11.18 9.76 8.61
CA LYS A 109 -10.58 10.64 7.59
C LYS A 109 -11.39 10.73 6.30
N TYR A 110 -12.56 10.09 6.23
CA TYR A 110 -13.43 10.08 5.06
C TYR A 110 -13.67 11.49 4.49
N ASP A 111 -14.13 12.42 5.32
CA ASP A 111 -14.52 13.77 4.84
C ASP A 111 -13.31 14.56 4.34
N GLU A 112 -12.13 14.35 4.94
CA GLU A 112 -10.87 14.93 4.46
C GLU A 112 -10.46 14.34 3.11
N ILE A 113 -10.55 13.01 2.95
CA ILE A 113 -10.27 12.32 1.68
C ILE A 113 -11.21 12.81 0.57
N LYS A 114 -12.50 13.00 0.88
CA LYS A 114 -13.49 13.58 -0.05
C LYS A 114 -13.08 14.99 -0.48
N LYS A 115 -12.87 15.86 0.51
CA LYS A 115 -12.63 17.29 0.31
C LYS A 115 -11.38 17.55 -0.52
N ARG A 116 -10.35 16.71 -0.35
CA ARG A 116 -9.07 16.81 -1.07
C ARG A 116 -9.00 15.96 -2.34
N ASN A 117 -10.11 15.31 -2.73
CA ASN A 117 -10.17 14.43 -3.90
C ASN A 117 -9.13 13.28 -3.90
N LEU A 118 -8.89 12.66 -2.75
CA LEU A 118 -7.87 11.61 -2.56
C LEU A 118 -8.41 10.18 -2.75
N LYS A 119 -9.59 10.03 -3.36
CA LYS A 119 -10.29 8.74 -3.48
C LYS A 119 -9.53 7.71 -4.34
N SER A 120 -8.94 8.15 -5.45
CA SER A 120 -8.14 7.28 -6.33
C SER A 120 -6.96 6.69 -5.58
N VAL A 121 -6.22 7.54 -4.85
CA VAL A 121 -5.07 7.14 -4.05
C VAL A 121 -5.48 6.15 -2.95
N TRP A 122 -6.59 6.42 -2.25
CA TRP A 122 -7.16 5.47 -1.28
C TRP A 122 -7.42 4.08 -1.89
N ASN A 123 -8.06 4.02 -3.06
CA ASN A 123 -8.37 2.74 -3.70
C ASN A 123 -7.11 1.96 -4.08
N ILE A 124 -6.09 2.64 -4.63
CA ILE A 124 -4.79 2.02 -4.95
C ILE A 124 -4.11 1.52 -3.67
N PHE A 125 -4.15 2.32 -2.61
CA PHE A 125 -3.58 1.97 -1.31
C PHE A 125 -4.22 0.71 -0.71
N VAL A 126 -5.56 0.60 -0.75
CA VAL A 126 -6.28 -0.59 -0.27
C VAL A 126 -6.00 -1.81 -1.17
N LEU A 127 -5.91 -1.61 -2.49
CA LEU A 127 -5.57 -2.66 -3.45
C LEU A 127 -4.18 -3.25 -3.18
N TYR A 128 -3.21 -2.44 -2.76
CA TYR A 128 -1.88 -2.91 -2.38
C TYR A 128 -1.95 -3.95 -1.25
N PHE A 129 -2.70 -3.69 -0.18
CA PHE A 129 -2.88 -4.66 0.92
C PHE A 129 -3.63 -5.93 0.49
N LYS A 130 -4.57 -5.80 -0.46
CA LYS A 130 -5.24 -6.97 -1.06
C LYS A 130 -4.27 -7.84 -1.85
N ASN A 131 -3.38 -7.23 -2.64
CA ASN A 131 -2.36 -7.94 -3.42
C ASN A 131 -1.34 -8.65 -2.53
N LEU A 132 -1.03 -8.09 -1.36
CA LEU A 132 -0.21 -8.73 -0.33
C LEU A 132 -0.93 -9.84 0.45
N LYS A 133 -2.19 -10.14 0.12
CA LYS A 133 -3.05 -11.10 0.84
C LYS A 133 -3.25 -10.76 2.33
N ILE A 134 -3.08 -9.49 2.71
CA ILE A 134 -3.36 -9.01 4.06
C ILE A 134 -4.87 -8.84 4.27
N LEU A 135 -5.59 -8.47 3.21
CA LEU A 135 -7.05 -8.33 3.22
C LEU A 135 -7.74 -9.51 2.54
N THR A 136 -8.85 -9.96 3.11
CA THR A 136 -9.81 -10.82 2.42
C THR A 136 -10.52 -10.05 1.31
N GLU A 137 -11.17 -10.76 0.40
CA GLU A 137 -11.95 -10.13 -0.68
C GLU A 137 -13.13 -9.31 -0.12
N GLU A 138 -13.82 -9.84 0.87
CA GLU A 138 -14.90 -9.12 1.56
C GLU A 138 -14.39 -7.83 2.21
N GLN A 139 -13.28 -7.89 2.95
CA GLN A 139 -12.66 -6.73 3.60
C GLN A 139 -12.23 -5.65 2.61
N PHE A 140 -11.65 -6.07 1.48
CA PHE A 140 -11.28 -5.16 0.40
C PHE A 140 -12.51 -4.41 -0.14
N PHE A 141 -13.60 -5.12 -0.43
CA PHE A 141 -14.83 -4.48 -0.90
C PHE A 141 -15.46 -3.57 0.15
N THR A 142 -15.46 -3.97 1.43
CA THR A 142 -15.93 -3.10 2.52
C THR A 142 -15.17 -1.78 2.59
N LEU A 143 -13.84 -1.80 2.41
CA LEU A 143 -13.00 -0.60 2.46
C LEU A 143 -13.14 0.29 1.21
N VAL A 144 -13.20 -0.32 0.02
CA VAL A 144 -13.36 0.43 -1.25
C VAL A 144 -14.76 1.04 -1.37
N PHE A 145 -15.78 0.32 -0.92
CA PHE A 145 -17.16 0.79 -0.94
C PHE A 145 -17.62 1.41 0.38
N TYR A 146 -16.68 1.74 1.27
CA TYR A 146 -17.00 2.42 2.52
C TYR A 146 -17.76 3.73 2.22
N ARG A 147 -18.97 3.84 2.80
CA ARG A 147 -19.95 4.91 2.52
C ARG A 147 -20.35 5.07 1.05
N GLY A 148 -20.34 4.01 0.27
CA GLY A 148 -21.16 3.92 -0.93
C GLY A 148 -20.95 4.96 -2.01
N ASN A 149 -19.67 5.22 -2.25
CA ASN A 149 -19.17 6.05 -3.34
C ASN A 149 -19.43 7.55 -3.19
N PHE A 150 -19.10 8.11 -2.03
CA PHE A 150 -18.85 9.54 -1.80
C PHE A 150 -19.96 10.56 -2.07
N ASP A 151 -21.05 10.26 -2.79
CA ASP A 151 -22.41 10.86 -2.67
C ASP A 151 -23.38 10.31 -3.74
N GLY A 152 -24.13 9.26 -3.41
CA GLY A 152 -25.47 9.08 -3.98
C GLY A 152 -25.67 7.86 -4.90
N LYS A 153 -26.52 6.95 -4.41
CA LYS A 153 -27.03 5.72 -5.05
C LYS A 153 -26.08 4.53 -5.00
N TRP A 154 -26.16 3.81 -3.88
CA TRP A 154 -25.91 2.37 -3.92
C TRP A 154 -26.92 1.69 -4.84
N PHE A 155 -26.44 0.73 -5.62
CA PHE A 155 -27.28 -0.25 -6.30
C PHE A 155 -28.11 -1.00 -5.26
N GLY A 156 -29.44 -0.87 -5.37
CA GLY A 156 -30.39 -1.59 -4.54
C GLY A 156 -30.30 -3.09 -4.82
N TYR A 157 -29.46 -3.79 -4.08
CA TYR A 157 -29.66 -5.21 -3.85
C TYR A 157 -30.78 -5.35 -2.82
N LYS A 158 -32.03 -5.40 -3.31
CA LYS A 158 -33.08 -6.08 -2.57
C LYS A 158 -32.66 -7.55 -2.52
N THR A 159 -32.20 -8.00 -1.36
CA THR A 159 -32.19 -9.43 -1.04
C THR A 159 -33.63 -9.91 -1.12
N GLN A 160 -33.92 -10.68 -2.17
CA GLN A 160 -35.15 -11.49 -2.26
C GLN A 160 -35.03 -12.68 -1.33
#